data_AF-A0A961C7H4-F1
#
_entry.id   AF-A0A961C7H4-F1
#
_cell.length_a   1.000
_cell.length_b   1.000
_cell.length_c   1.000
_cell.angle_alpha   90.00
_cell.angle_beta   90.00
_cell.angle_gamma   90.00
#
_symmetry.space_group_name_H-M   'P 1'
#
loop_
_entity.id
_entity.type
_entity.pdbx_description
1 polymer ?
#
loop_
_entity_poly.entity_id
_entity_poly.type
_entity_poly.pdbx_seq_one_letter_code
_entity_poly.pdbx_strand_id
1 'polypeptide(L)' 'MPNGPFGAGNRGLEYGTVGGEPVFAPASGIIAFVGPVGGRLVLTIRHPDGLLSSLTGLSSTTWSTGQVVLGGDHVGTAA' A
#
# COMPACT_ATOMS: atom_id res chain seq x y z
N MET A 1 -21.35 6.95 11.01
CA MET A 1 -22.01 5.74 11.54
C MET A 1 -20.98 4.92 12.32
N PRO A 2 -20.99 4.95 13.67
CA PRO A 2 -20.17 4.03 14.48
C PRO A 2 -20.58 2.55 14.35
N ASN A 3 -21.85 2.29 13.96
CA ASN A 3 -22.43 0.93 13.83
C ASN A 3 -22.77 0.54 12.38
N GLY A 4 -22.20 1.22 11.38
CA GLY A 4 -22.42 0.91 9.96
C GLY A 4 -21.40 -0.10 9.42
N PRO A 5 -21.54 -0.56 8.16
CA PRO A 5 -20.57 -1.48 7.53
C PRO A 5 -19.13 -0.94 7.47
N PHE A 6 -18.97 0.39 7.62
CA PHE A 6 -17.68 1.09 7.70
C PHE A 6 -17.36 1.59 9.12
N GLY A 7 -17.97 1.01 10.15
CA GLY A 7 -17.64 1.27 11.55
C GLY A 7 -16.19 0.89 11.89
N ALA A 8 -15.78 1.24 13.12
CA ALA A 8 -14.45 0.98 13.62
C ALA A 8 -14.06 -0.50 13.47
N GLY A 9 -12.84 -0.76 13.03
CA GLY A 9 -12.35 -2.11 12.82
C GLY A 9 -11.21 -2.12 11.81
N ASN A 10 -10.33 -3.09 11.98
CA ASN A 10 -9.21 -3.31 11.08
C ASN A 10 -9.67 -4.10 9.84
N ARG A 11 -9.25 -3.65 8.65
CA ARG A 11 -9.57 -4.27 7.35
C ARG A 11 -8.31 -4.65 6.58
N GLY A 12 -7.18 -4.74 7.26
CA GLY A 12 -5.90 -5.14 6.72
C GLY A 12 -5.08 -5.93 7.74
N LEU A 13 -3.80 -6.07 7.43
CA LEU A 13 -2.79 -6.67 8.29
C LEU A 13 -1.76 -5.60 8.65
N GLU A 14 -1.32 -5.60 9.90
CA GLU A 14 -0.22 -4.78 10.38
C GLU A 14 1.03 -5.62 10.56
N TYR A 15 2.14 -5.07 10.12
CA TYR A 15 3.47 -5.61 10.34
C TYR A 15 4.18 -4.70 11.34
N GLY A 16 4.86 -5.30 12.32
CA GLY A 16 5.67 -4.57 13.31
C GLY A 16 7.01 -4.14 12.71
N THR A 17 6.98 -3.16 11.82
CA THR A 17 8.17 -2.67 11.10
C THR A 17 8.97 -1.67 11.93
N VAL A 18 10.27 -1.57 11.65
CA VAL A 18 11.13 -0.45 12.07
C VAL A 18 11.18 0.60 10.94
N GLY A 19 11.18 1.88 11.31
CA GLY A 19 11.25 2.97 10.34
C GLY A 19 12.47 2.84 9.41
N GLY A 20 12.25 2.98 8.11
CA GLY A 20 13.26 2.79 7.07
C GLY A 20 13.37 1.36 6.53
N GLU A 21 12.71 0.36 7.13
CA GLU A 21 12.71 -1.00 6.59
C GLU A 21 12.11 -1.05 5.17
N PRO A 22 12.69 -1.87 4.26
CA PRO A 22 12.21 -1.96 2.90
C PRO A 22 10.84 -2.64 2.84
N VAL A 23 9.94 -2.06 2.05
CA VAL A 23 8.62 -2.60 1.74
C VAL A 23 8.62 -3.09 0.31
N PHE A 24 8.05 -4.27 0.07
CA PHE A 24 8.04 -4.92 -1.23
C PHE A 24 6.62 -5.10 -1.76
N ALA A 25 6.48 -5.12 -3.08
CA ALA A 25 5.22 -5.44 -3.74
C ALA A 25 4.83 -6.89 -3.45
N PRO A 26 3.61 -7.16 -2.95
CA PRO A 26 3.16 -8.52 -2.64
C PRO A 26 2.97 -9.39 -3.89
N ALA A 27 2.65 -8.76 -5.03
CA ALA A 27 2.47 -9.41 -6.32
C ALA A 27 2.58 -8.38 -7.45
N SER A 28 2.75 -8.88 -8.67
CA SER A 28 2.85 -8.03 -9.87
C SER A 28 1.54 -7.30 -10.17
N GLY A 29 1.63 -6.11 -10.75
CA GLY A 29 0.46 -5.31 -11.12
C GLY A 29 0.83 -3.95 -11.69
N ILE A 30 -0.15 -3.05 -11.69
CA ILE A 30 0.01 -1.65 -12.08
C ILE A 30 -0.30 -0.78 -10.87
N ILE A 31 0.54 0.22 -10.62
CA ILE A 31 0.30 1.17 -9.54
C ILE A 31 -0.93 2.01 -9.89
N ALA A 32 -2.00 1.82 -9.14
CA ALA A 32 -3.27 2.50 -9.33
C ALA A 32 -3.33 3.84 -8.58
N PHE A 33 -2.56 3.98 -7.50
CA PHE A 33 -2.51 5.19 -6.70
C PHE A 33 -1.19 5.28 -5.92
N VAL A 34 -0.65 6.50 -5.80
CA VAL A 34 0.42 6.85 -4.85
C VAL A 34 0.11 8.23 -4.27
N GLY A 35 0.05 8.34 -2.94
CA GLY A 35 -0.18 9.63 -2.30
C GLY A 35 -0.66 9.56 -0.85
N PRO A 36 -0.91 10.71 -0.22
CA PRO A 36 -1.35 10.77 1.17
C PRO A 36 -2.83 10.39 1.34
N VAL A 37 -3.12 9.54 2.33
CA VAL A 37 -4.47 9.20 2.78
C VAL A 37 -4.48 9.23 4.31
N GLY A 38 -5.30 10.08 4.91
CA GLY A 38 -5.41 10.17 6.38
C GLY A 38 -4.07 10.45 7.09
N GLY A 39 -3.18 11.20 6.45
CA GLY A 39 -1.84 11.53 6.99
C GLY A 39 -0.78 10.46 6.78
N ARG A 40 -1.07 9.35 6.09
CA ARG A 40 -0.12 8.29 5.76
C ARG A 40 0.14 8.25 4.26
N LEU A 41 1.37 8.01 3.84
CA LEU A 41 1.66 7.71 2.44
C LEU A 41 1.17 6.30 2.11
N VAL A 42 0.43 6.19 1.00
CA VAL A 42 -0.18 4.95 0.53
C VAL A 42 0.23 4.70 -0.92
N LEU A 43 0.56 3.45 -1.23
CA LEU A 43 0.76 2.94 -2.58
C LEU A 43 -0.23 1.78 -2.80
N THR A 44 -1.04 1.88 -3.86
CA THR A 44 -2.01 0.84 -4.22
C THR A 44 -1.64 0.21 -5.56
N ILE A 45 -1.58 -1.11 -5.58
CA ILE A 45 -1.31 -1.93 -6.76
C ILE A 45 -2.62 -2.58 -7.20
N ARG A 46 -2.97 -2.43 -8.47
CA ARG A 46 -4.03 -3.21 -9.12
C ARG A 46 -3.42 -4.42 -9.82
N HIS A 47 -3.90 -5.59 -9.44
CA HIS A 47 -3.43 -6.87 -9.95
C HIS A 47 -4.22 -7.30 -11.20
N PRO A 48 -3.69 -8.25 -12.00
CA PRO A 48 -4.34 -8.73 -13.23
C PRO A 48 -5.73 -9.34 -13.02
N ASP A 49 -5.99 -9.90 -11.83
CA ASP A 49 -7.27 -10.47 -11.43
C ASP A 49 -8.31 -9.43 -10.98
N GLY A 50 -7.93 -8.14 -10.99
CA GLY A 50 -8.77 -7.02 -10.58
C GLY A 50 -8.73 -6.72 -9.09
N LEU A 51 -8.00 -7.49 -8.27
CA LEU A 51 -7.80 -7.20 -6.85
C LEU A 51 -6.86 -6.00 -6.65
N LEU A 52 -7.01 -5.35 -5.50
CA LEU A 52 -6.17 -4.23 -5.07
C LEU A 52 -5.40 -4.60 -3.82
N SER A 53 -4.09 -4.36 -3.82
CA SER A 53 -3.27 -4.35 -2.61
C SER A 53 -2.89 -2.92 -2.27
N SER A 54 -3.18 -2.47 -1.05
CA SER A 54 -2.80 -1.15 -0.56
C SER A 54 -1.76 -1.28 0.54
N LEU A 55 -0.58 -0.71 0.29
CA LEU A 55 0.51 -0.60 1.24
C LEU A 55 0.43 0.78 1.88
N THR A 56 0.13 0.82 3.17
CA THR A 56 -0.08 2.08 3.92
C THR A 56 1.03 2.29 4.93
N GLY A 57 1.31 3.55 5.27
CA GLY A 57 2.33 3.87 6.28
C GLY A 57 3.75 3.80 5.72
N LEU A 58 3.92 4.13 4.44
CA LEU A 58 5.25 4.33 3.87
C LEU A 58 5.83 5.67 4.37
N SER A 59 7.15 5.74 4.54
CA SER A 59 7.89 6.99 4.70
C SER A 59 8.34 7.56 3.37
N SER A 60 8.63 6.70 2.39
CA SER A 60 9.08 7.12 1.06
C SER A 60 8.65 6.12 0.00
N THR A 61 8.53 6.60 -1.24
CA THR A 61 8.42 5.81 -2.46
C THR A 61 8.89 6.64 -3.64
N THR A 62 9.52 6.02 -4.62
CA THR A 62 9.90 6.65 -5.89
C THR A 62 8.92 6.31 -7.02
N TRP A 63 7.94 5.48 -6.72
CA TRP A 63 6.98 4.98 -7.69
C TRP A 63 5.86 5.99 -7.96
N SER A 64 5.30 5.89 -9.17
CA SER A 64 4.25 6.75 -9.70
C SER A 64 3.10 5.90 -10.27
N THR A 65 1.90 6.46 -10.23
CA THR A 65 0.71 5.87 -10.85
C THR A 65 0.95 5.50 -12.32
N GLY A 66 0.46 4.33 -12.73
CA GLY A 66 0.59 3.80 -14.09
C GLY A 66 1.83 2.94 -14.32
N GLN A 67 2.81 2.94 -13.41
CA GLN A 67 3.97 2.06 -13.54
C GLN A 67 3.62 0.60 -13.26
N VAL A 68 4.28 -0.29 -14.00
CA VAL A 68 4.21 -1.75 -13.79
C VAL A 68 5.19 -2.13 -12.69
N VAL A 69 4.72 -2.90 -11.72
CA VAL A 69 5.50 -3.46 -10.62
C VAL A 69 5.47 -4.98 -10.69
N LEU A 70 6.57 -5.64 -10.36
CA LEU A 70 6.66 -7.09 -10.22
C LEU A 70 6.54 -7.49 -8.74
N GLY A 71 6.04 -8.70 -8.49
CA GLY A 71 6.07 -9.27 -7.15
C GLY A 71 7.51 -9.31 -6.61
N GLY A 72 7.71 -8.79 -5.40
CA GLY A 72 9.01 -8.68 -4.76
C GLY A 72 9.79 -7.40 -5.10
N ASP A 73 9.30 -6.52 -5.97
CA ASP A 73 9.94 -5.23 -6.22
C ASP A 73 9.93 -4.38 -4.94
N HIS A 74 11.04 -3.68 -4.68
CA HIS A 74 11.12 -2.72 -3.59
C HIS A 74 10.29 -1.47 -3.94
N VAL A 75 9.26 -1.18 -3.15
CA VAL A 75 8.28 -0.13 -3.42
C VAL A 75 8.40 1.10 -2.51
N GLY A 76 9.24 1.04 -1.49
CA GLY A 76 9.44 2.14 -0.56
C GLY A 76 9.92 1.67 0.80
N THR A 77 9.94 2.58 1.75
CA THR A 77 10.36 2.30 3.13
C THR A 77 9.20 2.46 4.11
N ALA A 78 9.20 1.68 5.18
CA ALA A 78 8.24 1.83 6.28
C ALA A 78 8.48 3.16 7.03
N ALA A 79 7.40 3.77 7.52
CA ALA A 79 7.46 4.94 8.41
C ALA A 79 7.82 4.59 9.85
#